data_AF-A0A955W9T9-F1
#
_entry.id   AF-A0A955W9T9-F1
#
_cell.length_a   1.000
_cell.length_b   1.000
_cell.length_c   1.000
_cell.angle_alpha   90.00
_cell.angle_beta   90.00
_cell.angle_gamma   90.00
#
_symmetry.space_group_name_H-M   'P 1'
#
loop_
_entity.id
_entity.type
_entity.pdbx_description
1 polymer ?
#
loop_
_entity_poly.entity_id
_entity_poly.type
_entity_poly.pdbx_seq_one_letter_code
_entity_poly.pdbx_strand_id
1 'polypeptide(L)'
;MYPNPSPSPHAHDALDSHPARPSLRAVEQASAESVRDVLPRGRGNLVLQAGAVGRLVALTWQRFSLRRALAMAIYTPLFFGLFAFNYVCNALDDVAFPTWRRTRVHKPVFIFANPRSGTTLLHRLLSLDEARFCTVKLYQTVFGSVVFYKLLAAIRWVDQRVFFGLIRLLTVDLGNWLFFKSRWEDIHELGFDKPEEDECTFVYAMHTPTTMLLSPFPEQLRDLAWLDTRPRAERERLMDYYDGTLRRILFSSGKGRRFLDKNVFFSPRIKTMAARFPDATFVYLVRHPYDGLGSFLSMFYAAWKTHSPDIQKDSPEAKALARFGMDYLRYALELQRELPADRFVVIRYDELVADPKGTVEALYERLGEPMDAAFAEKLVAATSKQREHSSKHEYSLEEYGLTEAEVYAELRDVFDAYGFQP
;
A
#
# COMPACT_ATOMS: atom_id res chain seq x y z
N MET A 1 -65.24 30.77 10.55
CA MET A 1 -65.78 31.33 11.80
C MET A 1 -64.56 31.62 12.68
N TYR A 2 -64.25 32.91 12.89
CA TYR A 2 -63.17 33.48 13.73
C TYR A 2 -61.69 33.20 13.34
N PRO A 3 -60.76 34.13 13.64
CA PRO A 3 -59.85 34.70 12.64
C PRO A 3 -58.36 34.63 13.02
N ASN A 4 -57.54 35.09 12.07
CA ASN A 4 -56.13 35.48 12.19
C ASN A 4 -55.85 36.40 13.41
N PRO A 5 -54.65 36.33 13.99
CA PRO A 5 -53.87 37.56 14.08
C PRO A 5 -52.42 37.37 13.60
N SER A 6 -52.02 38.26 12.70
CA SER A 6 -50.62 38.59 12.39
C SER A 6 -50.12 39.69 13.36
N PRO A 7 -48.87 40.17 13.28
CA PRO A 7 -47.75 39.76 14.12
C PRO A 7 -47.23 40.91 15.02
N SER A 8 -46.35 40.60 15.97
CA SER A 8 -45.53 41.61 16.67
C SER A 8 -44.05 41.18 16.67
N PRO A 9 -43.11 42.13 16.52
CA PRO A 9 -41.72 41.89 16.12
C PRO A 9 -40.76 41.85 17.32
N HIS A 10 -39.49 41.55 17.02
CA HIS A 10 -38.29 41.57 17.88
C HIS A 10 -37.85 40.22 18.45
N ALA A 11 -36.95 39.55 17.72
CA ALA A 11 -35.61 39.20 18.21
C ALA A 11 -34.81 38.61 17.03
N HIS A 12 -34.28 39.48 16.18
CA HIS A 12 -33.05 39.18 15.45
C HIS A 12 -31.91 39.35 16.45
N ASP A 13 -31.27 38.25 16.84
CA ASP A 13 -29.82 38.14 16.95
C ASP A 13 -29.43 36.81 17.61
N ALA A 14 -28.28 36.31 17.17
CA ALA A 14 -27.54 35.14 17.67
C ALA A 14 -27.92 33.77 17.11
N LEU A 15 -27.50 33.50 15.86
CA LEU A 15 -27.00 32.19 15.44
C LEU A 15 -25.97 32.37 14.30
N ASP A 16 -24.82 32.95 14.64
CA ASP A 16 -23.60 32.86 13.82
C ASP A 16 -22.43 32.48 14.75
N SER A 17 -22.20 31.17 14.88
CA SER A 17 -20.96 30.65 15.46
C SER A 17 -20.54 29.40 14.70
N HIS A 18 -19.92 29.63 13.53
CA HIS A 18 -19.07 28.63 12.89
C HIS A 18 -17.95 28.22 13.87
N PRO A 19 -17.64 26.92 14.05
CA PRO A 19 -16.42 26.54 14.75
C PRO A 19 -15.23 27.02 13.92
N ALA A 20 -14.44 27.92 14.50
CA ALA A 20 -13.25 28.48 13.88
C ALA A 20 -12.30 27.35 13.43
N ARG A 21 -11.87 27.42 12.17
CA ARG A 21 -10.78 26.57 11.64
C ARG A 21 -9.53 26.77 12.53
N PRO A 22 -8.84 25.70 12.95
CA PRO A 22 -7.64 25.85 13.75
C PRO A 22 -6.58 26.64 12.96
N SER A 23 -5.95 27.61 13.63
CA SER A 23 -4.89 28.42 13.02
C SER A 23 -3.68 27.55 12.66
N LEU A 24 -2.95 27.93 11.61
CA LEU A 24 -1.73 27.23 11.16
C LEU A 24 -0.72 27.00 12.30
N ARG A 25 -0.65 27.89 13.29
CA ARG A 25 0.17 27.73 14.50
C ARG A 25 -0.30 26.60 15.42
N ALA A 26 -1.61 26.32 15.51
CA ALA A 26 -2.13 25.21 16.28
C ALA A 26 -1.82 23.85 15.61
N VAL A 27 -1.77 23.81 14.27
CA VAL A 27 -1.34 22.63 13.50
C VAL A 27 0.18 22.39 13.66
N GLU A 28 0.98 23.46 13.65
CA GLU A 28 2.42 23.39 13.91
C GLU A 28 2.75 22.99 15.36
N GLN A 29 1.98 23.48 16.34
CA GLN A 29 2.11 23.07 17.74
C GLN A 29 1.64 21.63 17.98
N ALA A 30 0.55 21.18 17.33
CA ALA A 30 0.14 19.77 17.38
C ALA A 30 1.19 18.83 16.75
N SER A 31 1.88 19.28 15.69
CA SER A 31 3.03 18.58 15.10
C SER A 31 4.27 18.56 16.02
N ALA A 32 4.41 19.52 16.93
CA ALA A 32 5.51 19.56 17.90
C ALA A 32 5.18 18.76 19.17
N GLU A 33 3.91 18.70 19.58
CA GLU A 33 3.44 17.91 20.71
C GLU A 33 3.36 16.40 20.40
N SER A 34 3.16 16.01 19.13
CA SER A 34 3.23 14.61 18.69
C SER A 34 4.63 13.97 18.81
N VAL A 35 5.62 14.71 19.30
CA VAL A 35 6.99 14.25 19.53
C VAL A 35 7.19 13.74 20.97
N ARG A 36 6.25 14.00 21.88
CA ARG A 36 6.29 13.47 23.25
C ARG A 36 5.51 12.15 23.29
N ASP A 37 6.20 11.07 23.66
CA ASP A 37 5.72 9.68 23.82
C ASP A 37 5.58 8.77 22.60
N VAL A 38 6.60 8.76 21.73
CA VAL A 38 6.88 7.55 20.93
C VAL A 38 7.61 6.52 21.82
N LEU A 39 6.94 6.03 22.87
CA LEU A 39 7.44 4.93 23.71
C LEU A 39 7.54 3.62 22.89
N PRO A 40 8.42 2.68 23.24
CA PRO A 40 8.57 1.41 22.51
C PRO A 40 7.35 0.51 22.76
N ARG A 41 6.27 0.70 21.99
CA ARG A 41 5.00 -0.04 22.14
C ARG A 41 4.96 -1.36 21.35
N GLY A 42 6.06 -2.13 21.33
CA GLY A 42 6.06 -3.43 20.62
C GLY A 42 5.27 -4.55 21.31
N ARG A 43 4.97 -4.44 22.62
CA ARG A 43 4.18 -5.46 23.33
C ARG A 43 2.72 -5.55 22.89
N GLY A 44 2.12 -4.44 22.43
CA GLY A 44 0.72 -4.42 21.98
C GLY A 44 0.50 -5.07 20.62
N ASN A 45 1.51 -5.03 19.74
CA ASN A 45 1.41 -5.58 18.38
C ASN A 45 1.58 -7.10 18.37
N LEU A 46 2.42 -7.66 19.24
CA LEU A 46 2.67 -9.10 19.29
C LEU A 46 1.41 -9.91 19.60
N VAL A 47 0.53 -9.43 20.49
CA VAL A 47 -0.72 -10.13 20.83
C VAL A 47 -1.67 -10.16 19.64
N LEU A 48 -1.82 -9.04 18.92
CA LEU A 48 -2.66 -8.96 17.72
C LEU A 48 -2.13 -9.87 16.60
N GLN A 49 -0.81 -9.85 16.38
CA GLN A 49 -0.14 -10.70 15.40
C GLN A 49 -0.28 -12.18 15.75
N ALA A 50 -0.03 -12.57 17.00
CA ALA A 50 -0.19 -13.93 17.47
C ALA A 50 -1.66 -14.40 17.33
N GLY A 51 -2.62 -13.53 17.61
CA GLY A 51 -4.04 -13.80 17.38
C GLY A 51 -4.36 -14.04 15.90
N ALA A 52 -3.84 -13.22 15.00
CA ALA A 52 -4.03 -13.37 13.56
C ALA A 52 -3.36 -14.63 13.00
N VAL A 53 -2.10 -14.91 13.37
CA VAL A 53 -1.41 -16.16 13.02
C VAL A 53 -2.18 -17.36 13.57
N GLY A 54 -2.62 -17.30 14.83
CA GLY A 54 -3.43 -18.34 15.46
C GLY A 54 -4.73 -18.60 14.70
N ARG A 55 -5.38 -17.56 14.18
CA ARG A 55 -6.56 -17.68 13.31
C ARG A 55 -6.22 -18.38 11.99
N LEU A 56 -5.10 -18.05 11.34
CA LEU A 56 -4.66 -18.72 10.11
C LEU A 56 -4.37 -20.22 10.35
N VAL A 57 -3.74 -20.56 11.48
CA VAL A 57 -3.49 -21.94 11.89
C VAL A 57 -4.80 -22.66 12.18
N ALA A 58 -5.73 -22.03 12.91
CA ALA A 58 -7.04 -22.60 13.21
C ALA A 58 -7.85 -22.89 11.94
N LEU A 59 -7.89 -21.94 10.99
CA LEU A 59 -8.54 -22.13 9.68
C LEU A 59 -7.87 -23.24 8.87
N THR A 60 -6.54 -23.38 8.99
CA THR A 60 -5.82 -24.50 8.36
C THR A 60 -6.29 -25.83 8.91
N TRP A 61 -6.55 -25.93 10.22
CA TRP A 61 -7.01 -27.17 10.86
C TRP A 61 -8.50 -27.45 10.65
N GLN A 62 -9.36 -26.42 10.61
CA GLN A 62 -10.80 -26.55 10.39
C GLN A 62 -11.14 -27.20 9.03
N ARG A 63 -10.33 -26.92 7.99
CA ARG A 63 -10.46 -27.53 6.66
C ARG A 63 -9.14 -28.10 6.20
N PHE A 64 -8.64 -29.11 6.93
CA PHE A 64 -7.28 -29.61 6.79
C PHE A 64 -6.83 -29.85 5.34
N SER A 65 -5.66 -29.29 5.01
CA SER A 65 -4.87 -29.59 3.82
C SER A 65 -3.43 -29.82 4.26
N LEU A 66 -2.84 -30.95 3.91
CA LEU A 66 -1.44 -31.24 4.24
C LEU A 66 -0.50 -30.19 3.65
N ARG A 67 -0.73 -29.76 2.41
CA ARG A 67 0.09 -28.74 1.74
C ARG A 67 0.02 -27.40 2.48
N ARG A 68 -1.18 -26.98 2.90
CA ARG A 68 -1.36 -25.75 3.67
C ARG A 68 -0.80 -25.86 5.09
N ALA A 69 -0.95 -27.01 5.74
CA ALA A 69 -0.35 -27.26 7.05
C ALA A 69 1.20 -27.17 6.98
N LEU A 70 1.82 -27.75 5.96
CA LEU A 70 3.27 -27.63 5.72
C LEU A 70 3.68 -26.18 5.41
N ALA A 71 2.93 -25.47 4.56
CA ALA A 71 3.16 -24.07 4.27
C ALA A 71 3.10 -23.21 5.55
N MET A 72 2.10 -23.44 6.40
CA MET A 72 1.96 -22.74 7.69
C MET A 72 3.05 -23.13 8.70
N ALA A 73 3.51 -24.39 8.69
CA ALA A 73 4.61 -24.85 9.53
C ALA A 73 5.95 -24.18 9.17
N ILE A 74 6.13 -23.78 7.91
CA ILE A 74 7.30 -22.99 7.46
C ILE A 74 7.08 -21.50 7.71
N TYR A 75 5.91 -20.97 7.34
CA TYR A 75 5.59 -19.54 7.45
C TYR A 75 5.64 -19.05 8.89
N THR A 76 5.05 -19.80 9.83
CA THR A 76 4.91 -19.37 11.23
C THR A 76 6.26 -19.09 11.92
N PRO A 77 7.23 -20.04 11.97
CA PRO A 77 8.53 -19.76 12.59
C PRO A 77 9.33 -18.71 11.81
N LEU A 78 9.24 -18.68 10.48
CA LEU A 78 9.90 -17.65 9.67
C LEU A 78 9.37 -16.25 10.02
N PHE A 79 8.04 -16.09 10.07
CA PHE A 79 7.38 -14.84 10.41
C PHE A 79 7.80 -14.33 11.79
N PHE A 80 7.72 -15.18 12.83
CA PHE A 80 8.10 -14.78 14.18
C PHE A 80 9.61 -14.54 14.33
N GLY A 81 10.44 -15.31 13.63
CA GLY A 81 11.90 -15.10 13.60
C GLY A 81 12.27 -13.75 12.98
N LEU A 82 11.72 -13.44 11.81
CA LEU A 82 11.94 -12.16 11.14
C LEU A 82 11.35 -10.99 11.96
N PHE A 83 10.16 -11.17 12.54
CA PHE A 83 9.55 -10.17 13.42
C PHE A 83 10.42 -9.88 14.64
N ALA A 84 10.90 -10.92 15.34
CA ALA A 84 11.77 -10.77 16.50
C ALA A 84 13.09 -10.07 16.13
N PHE A 85 13.69 -10.46 15.00
CA PHE A 85 14.90 -9.80 14.50
C PHE A 85 14.66 -8.31 14.22
N ASN A 86 13.59 -7.97 13.49
CA ASN A 86 13.26 -6.58 13.19
C ASN A 86 12.95 -5.78 14.46
N TYR A 87 12.25 -6.39 15.42
CA TYR A 87 11.97 -5.77 16.72
C TYR A 87 13.25 -5.42 17.49
N VAL A 88 14.22 -6.34 17.55
CA VAL A 88 15.53 -6.09 18.18
C VAL A 88 16.26 -4.96 17.45
N CYS A 89 16.29 -4.99 16.12
CA CYS A 89 16.93 -3.94 15.32
C CYS A 89 16.28 -2.57 15.54
N ASN A 90 14.94 -2.49 15.63
CA ASN A 90 14.23 -1.26 15.94
C ASN A 90 14.50 -0.74 17.35
N ALA A 91 14.66 -1.63 18.34
CA ALA A 91 15.08 -1.24 19.68
C ALA A 91 16.52 -0.69 19.69
N LEU A 92 17.41 -1.26 18.87
CA LEU A 92 18.78 -0.75 18.71
C LEU A 92 18.82 0.62 18.01
N ASP A 93 17.90 0.90 17.08
CA ASP A 93 17.80 2.21 16.42
C ASP A 93 17.61 3.35 17.43
N ASP A 94 16.86 3.10 18.50
CA ASP A 94 16.57 4.10 19.54
C ASP A 94 17.79 4.47 20.37
N VAL A 95 18.74 3.56 20.49
CA VAL A 95 19.99 3.78 21.23
C VAL A 95 21.08 4.32 20.29
N ALA A 96 21.25 3.69 19.13
CA ALA A 96 22.34 4.00 18.21
C ALA A 96 22.06 5.24 17.33
N PHE A 97 20.80 5.50 16.97
CA PHE A 97 20.41 6.55 16.03
C PHE A 97 19.17 7.34 16.49
N PRO A 98 19.08 7.83 17.73
CA PRO A 98 17.85 8.42 18.30
C PRO A 98 17.28 9.60 17.50
N THR A 99 18.11 10.26 16.69
CA THR A 99 17.70 11.38 15.82
C THR A 99 16.75 10.97 14.69
N TRP A 100 16.60 9.68 14.38
CA TRP A 100 15.62 9.18 13.39
C TRP A 100 14.19 9.64 13.73
N ARG A 101 13.88 9.80 15.03
CA ARG A 101 12.56 10.23 15.53
C ARG A 101 12.20 11.66 15.12
N ARG A 102 13.21 12.48 14.83
CA ARG A 102 13.05 13.87 14.37
C ARG A 102 12.79 13.97 12.87
N THR A 103 13.01 12.89 12.12
CA THR A 103 12.65 12.83 10.70
C THR A 103 11.14 12.97 10.58
N ARG A 104 10.69 13.89 9.73
CA ARG A 104 9.27 14.09 9.42
C ARG A 104 8.96 13.45 8.07
N VAL A 105 7.84 12.75 8.00
CA VAL A 105 7.24 12.32 6.73
C VAL A 105 6.43 13.52 6.23
N HIS A 106 6.97 14.28 5.28
CA HIS A 106 6.33 15.50 4.76
C HIS A 106 5.85 15.26 3.33
N LYS A 107 4.56 15.58 3.10
CA LYS A 107 3.84 15.44 1.83
C LYS A 107 4.10 14.09 1.13
N PRO A 108 3.90 12.94 1.79
CA PRO A 108 4.11 11.65 1.16
C PRO A 108 3.14 11.44 -0.01
N VAL A 109 3.58 10.70 -1.03
CA VAL A 109 2.77 10.31 -2.19
C VAL A 109 2.55 8.82 -2.13
N PHE A 110 1.28 8.41 -2.04
CA PHE A 110 0.88 7.00 -2.02
C PHE A 110 0.12 6.67 -3.29
N ILE A 111 0.67 5.80 -4.12
CA ILE A 111 0.03 5.28 -5.32
C ILE A 111 -0.71 4.01 -4.95
N PHE A 112 -1.97 3.90 -5.31
CA PHE A 112 -2.74 2.70 -5.05
C PHE A 112 -3.74 2.44 -6.16
N ALA A 113 -4.21 1.21 -6.21
CA ALA A 113 -5.26 0.78 -7.11
C ALA A 113 -5.77 -0.58 -6.63
N ASN A 114 -6.78 -1.12 -7.30
CA ASN A 114 -6.94 -2.56 -7.29
C ASN A 114 -5.73 -3.23 -7.97
N PRO A 115 -5.33 -4.43 -7.53
CA PRO A 115 -4.19 -5.13 -8.13
C PRO A 115 -4.26 -5.19 -9.66
N ARG A 116 -3.10 -4.95 -10.30
CA ARG A 116 -2.89 -5.04 -11.76
C ARG A 116 -3.52 -3.89 -12.60
N SER A 117 -3.60 -2.69 -12.03
CA SER A 117 -4.08 -1.46 -12.69
C SER A 117 -2.97 -0.51 -13.19
N GLY A 118 -1.78 -1.02 -13.52
CA GLY A 118 -0.67 -0.20 -14.04
C GLY A 118 0.09 0.63 -13.00
N THR A 119 -0.17 0.44 -11.71
CA THR A 119 0.50 1.18 -10.61
C THR A 119 2.02 1.04 -10.63
N THR A 120 2.53 -0.13 -11.02
CA THR A 120 3.98 -0.37 -11.20
C THR A 120 4.59 0.53 -12.26
N LEU A 121 3.90 0.78 -13.38
CA LEU A 121 4.39 1.66 -14.42
C LEU A 121 4.57 3.08 -13.88
N LEU A 122 3.52 3.67 -13.30
CA LEU A 122 3.59 5.01 -12.74
C LEU A 122 4.65 5.11 -11.64
N HIS A 123 4.65 4.15 -10.71
CA HIS A 123 5.63 4.12 -9.62
C HIS A 123 7.06 4.10 -10.14
N ARG A 124 7.37 3.28 -11.14
CA ARG A 124 8.70 3.20 -11.76
C ARG A 124 9.12 4.52 -12.39
N LEU A 125 8.24 5.16 -13.16
CA LEU A 125 8.55 6.44 -13.81
C LEU A 125 8.84 7.51 -12.76
N LEU A 126 8.03 7.62 -11.71
CA LEU A 126 8.28 8.56 -10.61
C LEU A 126 9.54 8.23 -9.80
N SER A 127 9.85 6.94 -9.64
CA SER A 127 11.07 6.48 -8.94
C SER A 127 12.38 6.88 -9.63
N LEU A 128 12.35 7.28 -10.91
CA LEU A 128 13.55 7.76 -11.62
C LEU A 128 14.04 9.11 -11.07
N ASP A 129 13.18 9.86 -10.38
CA ASP A 129 13.52 11.10 -9.68
C ASP A 129 14.00 10.79 -8.24
N GLU A 130 15.19 10.20 -8.15
CA GLU A 130 15.81 9.89 -6.86
C GLU A 130 16.20 11.13 -6.06
N ALA A 131 16.29 12.30 -6.71
CA ALA A 131 16.62 13.57 -6.08
C ALA A 131 15.45 14.05 -5.20
N ARG A 132 14.21 13.83 -5.64
CA ARG A 132 13.00 14.21 -4.89
C ARG A 132 12.40 13.08 -4.10
N PHE A 133 12.31 11.90 -4.68
CA PHE A 133 11.57 10.80 -4.07
C PHE A 133 12.49 9.82 -3.36
N CYS A 134 11.99 9.36 -2.21
CA CYS A 134 12.52 8.22 -1.48
C CYS A 134 11.51 7.09 -1.59
N THR A 135 11.83 6.11 -2.41
CA THR A 135 11.05 4.88 -2.59
C THR A 135 11.52 3.80 -1.62
N VAL A 136 10.60 2.97 -1.14
CA VAL A 136 10.96 1.81 -0.33
C VAL A 136 11.54 0.70 -1.20
N LYS A 137 12.60 0.04 -0.72
CA LYS A 137 13.16 -1.18 -1.35
C LYS A 137 12.60 -2.43 -0.68
N LEU A 138 12.59 -3.56 -1.39
CA LEU A 138 12.06 -4.81 -0.83
C LEU A 138 12.71 -5.18 0.52
N TYR A 139 14.04 -5.09 0.66
CA TYR A 139 14.67 -5.39 1.97
C TYR A 139 14.24 -4.40 3.07
N GLN A 140 13.85 -3.17 2.73
CA GLN A 140 13.46 -2.13 3.69
C GLN A 140 12.04 -2.35 4.22
N THR A 141 11.14 -2.89 3.40
CA THR A 141 9.79 -3.29 3.86
C THR A 141 9.84 -4.54 4.74
N VAL A 142 10.85 -5.42 4.56
CA VAL A 142 11.08 -6.58 5.43
C VAL A 142 11.80 -6.17 6.73
N PHE A 143 12.76 -5.26 6.65
CA PHE A 143 13.58 -4.81 7.79
C PHE A 143 13.55 -3.30 7.91
N GLY A 144 12.62 -2.77 8.70
CA GLY A 144 12.40 -1.34 8.89
C GLY A 144 13.39 -0.67 9.85
N SER A 145 14.70 -0.92 9.77
CA SER A 145 15.69 -0.48 10.79
C SER A 145 16.91 0.26 10.23
N VAL A 146 17.28 1.35 10.91
CA VAL A 146 18.47 2.17 10.59
C VAL A 146 19.77 1.40 10.84
N VAL A 147 19.87 0.71 11.97
CA VAL A 147 20.99 -0.17 12.35
C VAL A 147 21.20 -1.22 11.28
N PHE A 148 20.11 -1.88 10.85
CA PHE A 148 20.18 -2.89 9.79
C PHE A 148 20.68 -2.28 8.48
N TYR A 149 20.18 -1.12 8.07
CA TYR A 149 20.63 -0.44 6.85
C TYR A 149 22.11 -0.05 6.90
N LYS A 150 22.59 0.42 8.06
CA LYS A 150 23.99 0.78 8.24
C LYS A 150 24.90 -0.44 8.29
N LEU A 151 24.43 -1.55 8.86
CA LEU A 151 25.13 -2.83 8.81
C LEU A 151 25.29 -3.32 7.37
N LEU A 152 24.22 -3.29 6.57
CA LEU A 152 24.29 -3.63 5.14
C LEU A 152 25.27 -2.72 4.38
N ALA A 153 25.26 -1.42 4.67
CA ALA A 153 26.21 -0.48 4.06
C ALA A 153 27.67 -0.78 4.46
N ALA A 154 27.91 -1.14 5.72
CA ALA A 154 29.23 -1.53 6.22
C ALA A 154 29.71 -2.84 5.56
N ILE A 155 28.84 -3.86 5.48
CA ILE A 155 29.14 -5.13 4.80
C ILE A 155 29.48 -4.86 3.33
N ARG A 156 28.68 -4.05 2.63
CA ARG A 156 28.96 -3.66 1.23
C ARG A 156 30.31 -2.96 1.09
N TRP A 157 30.64 -2.05 2.00
CA TRP A 157 31.92 -1.35 1.98
C TRP A 157 33.11 -2.31 2.18
N VAL A 158 33.00 -3.27 3.11
CA VAL A 158 34.02 -4.31 3.32
C VAL A 158 34.13 -5.20 2.10
N ASP A 159 33.01 -5.67 1.57
CA ASP A 159 32.93 -6.54 0.39
C ASP A 159 33.63 -5.91 -0.82
N GLN A 160 33.37 -4.62 -1.09
CA GLN A 160 34.00 -3.91 -2.19
C GLN A 160 35.52 -3.76 -2.05
N ARG A 161 36.05 -3.72 -0.82
CA ARG A 161 37.48 -3.49 -0.57
C ARG A 161 38.29 -4.77 -0.36
N VAL A 162 37.69 -5.77 0.24
CA VAL A 162 38.38 -7.00 0.68
C VAL A 162 38.04 -8.18 -0.22
N PHE A 163 36.76 -8.31 -0.60
CA PHE A 163 36.24 -9.48 -1.31
C PHE A 163 35.87 -9.17 -2.77
N PHE A 164 36.17 -7.96 -3.24
CA PHE A 164 35.90 -7.46 -4.59
C PHE A 164 34.46 -7.69 -5.08
N GLY A 165 33.47 -7.62 -4.18
CA GLY A 165 32.06 -7.79 -4.50
C GLY A 165 31.54 -9.23 -4.46
N LEU A 166 32.35 -10.21 -4.02
CA LEU A 166 31.95 -11.61 -3.96
C LEU A 166 30.77 -11.85 -3.00
N ILE A 167 30.70 -11.14 -1.86
CA ILE A 167 29.60 -11.31 -0.92
C ILE A 167 28.29 -10.86 -1.57
N ARG A 168 28.28 -9.69 -2.23
CA ARG A 168 27.10 -9.22 -2.98
C ARG A 168 26.70 -10.23 -4.05
N LEU A 169 27.66 -10.74 -4.82
CA LEU A 169 27.41 -11.72 -5.89
C LEU A 169 26.73 -12.98 -5.35
N LEU A 170 27.25 -13.55 -4.26
CA LEU A 170 26.75 -14.80 -3.67
C LEU A 170 25.45 -14.62 -2.84
N THR A 171 25.08 -13.39 -2.49
CA THR A 171 23.90 -13.12 -1.65
C THR A 171 22.80 -12.40 -2.44
N VAL A 172 22.99 -11.11 -2.74
CA VAL A 172 21.99 -10.26 -3.38
C VAL A 172 21.78 -10.67 -4.82
N ASP A 173 22.85 -10.81 -5.60
CA ASP A 173 22.72 -11.04 -7.04
C ASP A 173 22.29 -12.50 -7.32
N LEU A 174 22.86 -13.48 -6.61
CA LEU A 174 22.40 -14.87 -6.67
C LEU A 174 20.97 -15.03 -6.13
N GLY A 175 20.63 -14.38 -5.03
CA GLY A 175 19.27 -14.40 -4.49
C GLY A 175 18.26 -13.77 -5.44
N ASN A 176 18.60 -12.62 -6.04
CA ASN A 176 17.79 -12.01 -7.09
C ASN A 176 17.62 -12.96 -8.28
N TRP A 177 18.70 -13.64 -8.69
CA TRP A 177 18.65 -14.63 -9.75
C TRP A 177 17.80 -15.86 -9.40
N LEU A 178 17.87 -16.38 -8.17
CA LEU A 178 17.15 -17.58 -7.75
C LEU A 178 15.65 -17.33 -7.54
N PHE A 179 15.30 -16.21 -6.91
CA PHE A 179 13.94 -15.96 -6.43
C PHE A 179 13.14 -15.01 -7.34
N PHE A 180 13.81 -14.10 -8.04
CA PHE A 180 13.15 -13.02 -8.79
C PHE A 180 13.41 -13.07 -10.29
N LYS A 181 14.38 -13.88 -10.76
CA LYS A 181 14.58 -14.10 -12.20
C LYS A 181 13.41 -14.88 -12.77
N SER A 182 12.50 -14.14 -13.37
CA SER A 182 11.35 -14.68 -14.08
C SER A 182 11.28 -14.05 -15.47
N ARG A 183 10.47 -14.64 -16.35
CA ARG A 183 10.15 -14.14 -17.70
C ARG A 183 9.47 -12.75 -17.74
N TRP A 184 9.43 -12.02 -16.61
CA TRP A 184 8.69 -10.79 -16.35
C TRP A 184 9.59 -9.58 -16.03
N GLU A 185 10.90 -9.67 -16.27
CA GLU A 185 11.89 -8.58 -16.03
C GLU A 185 11.41 -7.23 -16.61
N ASP A 186 10.74 -7.25 -17.77
CA ASP A 186 10.23 -6.04 -18.42
C ASP A 186 9.03 -5.40 -17.69
N ILE A 187 8.18 -6.19 -17.02
CA ILE A 187 6.94 -5.70 -16.40
C ILE A 187 7.11 -5.39 -14.89
N HIS A 188 7.90 -6.19 -14.15
CA HIS A 188 8.20 -5.95 -12.72
C HIS A 188 9.55 -6.60 -12.32
N GLU A 189 10.64 -5.88 -12.51
CA GLU A 189 11.99 -6.14 -11.98
C GLU A 189 11.93 -6.15 -10.44
N LEU A 190 11.51 -7.29 -9.89
CA LEU A 190 11.56 -7.61 -8.49
C LEU A 190 13.01 -7.85 -8.08
N GLY A 191 13.38 -7.39 -6.89
CA GLY A 191 14.69 -7.67 -6.34
C GLY A 191 14.82 -7.09 -4.95
N PHE A 192 15.71 -7.66 -4.15
CA PHE A 192 15.92 -7.23 -2.77
C PHE A 192 16.22 -5.73 -2.67
N ASP A 193 17.03 -5.19 -3.59
CA ASP A 193 17.49 -3.80 -3.63
C ASP A 193 16.76 -2.89 -4.63
N LYS A 194 15.61 -3.34 -5.15
CA LYS A 194 14.76 -2.61 -6.11
C LYS A 194 13.57 -1.92 -5.41
N PRO A 195 13.04 -0.82 -5.97
CA PRO A 195 11.81 -0.19 -5.47
C PRO A 195 10.65 -1.20 -5.43
N GLU A 196 9.92 -1.23 -4.33
CA GLU A 196 8.88 -2.22 -4.05
C GLU A 196 7.69 -1.59 -3.31
N GLU A 197 6.63 -2.36 -3.11
CA GLU A 197 5.53 -2.02 -2.21
C GLU A 197 5.91 -2.11 -0.73
N ASP A 198 5.34 -1.25 0.10
CA ASP A 198 5.45 -1.31 1.56
C ASP A 198 4.62 -2.44 2.22
N GLU A 199 4.03 -3.34 1.42
CA GLU A 199 3.06 -4.34 1.86
C GLU A 199 3.61 -5.30 2.93
N CYS A 200 4.92 -5.62 2.93
CA CYS A 200 5.51 -6.44 4.00
C CYS A 200 5.38 -5.78 5.39
N THR A 201 5.35 -4.45 5.47
CA THR A 201 5.08 -3.73 6.74
C THR A 201 3.70 -4.08 7.28
N PHE A 202 2.69 -4.17 6.39
CA PHE A 202 1.33 -4.56 6.76
C PHE A 202 1.18 -6.07 7.00
N VAL A 203 1.99 -6.90 6.34
CA VAL A 203 2.12 -8.33 6.66
C VAL A 203 2.62 -8.52 8.10
N TYR A 204 3.65 -7.80 8.52
CA TYR A 204 4.09 -7.85 9.93
C TYR A 204 3.01 -7.37 10.87
N ALA A 205 2.26 -6.33 10.52
CA ALA A 205 1.14 -5.87 11.34
C ALA A 205 -0.06 -6.83 11.32
N MET A 206 -0.06 -7.85 10.46
CA MET A 206 -1.19 -8.75 10.19
C MET A 206 -2.48 -8.01 9.81
N HIS A 207 -2.33 -6.87 9.13
CA HIS A 207 -3.44 -6.06 8.64
C HIS A 207 -3.42 -5.96 7.11
N THR A 208 -3.64 -7.10 6.46
CA THR A 208 -3.46 -7.24 5.01
C THR A 208 -4.31 -8.33 4.36
N PRO A 209 -4.80 -8.11 3.12
CA PRO A 209 -5.37 -9.18 2.29
C PRO A 209 -4.35 -10.23 1.85
N THR A 210 -3.03 -9.99 1.99
CA THR A 210 -1.98 -11.01 1.78
C THR A 210 -2.18 -12.23 2.67
N THR A 211 -2.86 -12.08 3.83
CA THR A 211 -3.29 -13.24 4.64
C THR A 211 -4.20 -14.19 3.87
N MET A 212 -5.01 -13.68 2.94
CA MET A 212 -5.88 -14.47 2.07
C MET A 212 -5.09 -15.18 0.97
N LEU A 213 -3.86 -14.77 0.63
CA LEU A 213 -2.98 -15.54 -0.25
C LEU A 213 -2.48 -16.83 0.42
N LEU A 214 -2.23 -16.77 1.73
CA LEU A 214 -1.80 -17.91 2.54
C LEU A 214 -2.95 -18.83 2.96
N SER A 215 -4.18 -18.29 3.02
CA SER A 215 -5.34 -18.98 3.55
C SER A 215 -6.61 -18.58 2.77
N PRO A 216 -7.26 -19.51 2.06
CA PRO A 216 -8.28 -19.20 1.07
C PRO A 216 -9.66 -18.97 1.70
N PHE A 217 -9.74 -18.13 2.72
CA PHE A 217 -10.94 -17.88 3.52
C PHE A 217 -11.22 -16.37 3.65
N PRO A 218 -11.63 -15.70 2.55
CA PRO A 218 -11.76 -14.24 2.53
C PRO A 218 -12.75 -13.69 3.55
N GLU A 219 -13.86 -14.38 3.80
CA GLU A 219 -14.89 -13.91 4.75
C GLU A 219 -14.36 -13.86 6.19
N GLN A 220 -13.58 -14.88 6.58
CA GLN A 220 -13.01 -15.03 7.92
C GLN A 220 -11.80 -14.13 8.17
N LEU A 221 -11.17 -13.63 7.10
CA LEU A 221 -9.96 -12.81 7.13
C LEU A 221 -10.21 -11.36 6.71
N ARG A 222 -11.47 -11.00 6.42
CA ARG A 222 -11.85 -9.67 5.93
C ARG A 222 -11.45 -8.55 6.86
N ASP A 223 -11.56 -8.77 8.17
CA ASP A 223 -11.21 -7.79 9.21
C ASP A 223 -9.70 -7.49 9.27
N LEU A 224 -8.86 -8.44 8.89
CA LEU A 224 -7.41 -8.22 8.77
C LEU A 224 -7.11 -7.28 7.60
N ALA A 225 -7.84 -7.41 6.49
CA ALA A 225 -7.60 -6.58 5.31
C ALA A 225 -8.23 -5.17 5.39
N TRP A 226 -9.20 -4.94 6.27
CA TRP A 226 -9.98 -3.70 6.34
C TRP A 226 -9.59 -2.83 7.55
N LEU A 227 -8.47 -2.12 7.46
CA LEU A 227 -7.93 -1.33 8.58
C LEU A 227 -8.88 -0.20 9.01
N ASP A 228 -9.52 0.48 8.06
CA ASP A 228 -10.37 1.65 8.33
C ASP A 228 -11.60 1.35 9.21
N THR A 229 -12.03 0.09 9.28
CA THR A 229 -13.15 -0.33 10.15
C THR A 229 -12.68 -0.82 11.53
N ARG A 230 -11.37 -0.89 11.77
CA ARG A 230 -10.82 -1.33 13.07
C ARG A 230 -11.02 -0.27 14.15
N PRO A 231 -11.08 -0.70 15.43
CA PRO A 231 -11.11 0.22 16.57
C PRO A 231 -9.98 1.24 16.49
N ARG A 232 -10.27 2.50 16.83
CA ARG A 232 -9.31 3.62 16.76
C ARG A 232 -7.96 3.29 17.42
N ALA A 233 -7.97 2.65 18.59
CA ALA A 233 -6.75 2.31 19.32
C ALA A 233 -5.86 1.30 18.56
N GLU A 234 -6.43 0.39 17.77
CA GLU A 234 -5.66 -0.52 16.91
C GLU A 234 -5.06 0.23 15.72
N ARG A 235 -5.87 1.08 15.08
CA ARG A 235 -5.43 1.92 13.96
C ARG A 235 -4.26 2.83 14.36
N GLU A 236 -4.36 3.50 15.51
CA GLU A 236 -3.29 4.36 16.02
C GLU A 236 -2.01 3.57 16.31
N ARG A 237 -2.10 2.38 16.91
CA ARG A 237 -0.92 1.52 17.16
C ARG A 237 -0.23 1.07 15.88
N LEU A 238 -1.00 0.67 14.87
CA LEU A 238 -0.44 0.32 13.57
C LEU A 238 0.23 1.54 12.94
N MET A 239 -0.43 2.69 12.96
CA MET A 239 0.14 3.90 12.38
C MET A 239 1.39 4.39 13.11
N ASP A 240 1.53 4.16 14.41
CA ASP A 240 2.79 4.44 15.15
C ASP A 240 3.93 3.57 14.64
N TYR A 241 3.67 2.29 14.38
CA TYR A 241 4.64 1.38 13.79
C TYR A 241 4.99 1.80 12.36
N TYR A 242 3.98 2.05 11.53
CA TYR A 242 4.14 2.41 10.13
C TYR A 242 4.86 3.74 9.92
N ASP A 243 4.44 4.82 10.59
CA ASP A 243 5.13 6.12 10.57
C ASP A 243 6.58 5.97 11.08
N GLY A 244 6.79 5.19 12.14
CA GLY A 244 8.12 4.85 12.62
C GLY A 244 9.00 4.19 11.56
N THR A 245 8.45 3.26 10.77
CA THR A 245 9.15 2.60 9.66
C THR A 245 9.51 3.62 8.56
N LEU A 246 8.56 4.45 8.14
CA LEU A 246 8.78 5.47 7.11
C LEU A 246 9.87 6.47 7.53
N ARG A 247 9.85 6.94 8.78
CA ARG A 247 10.86 7.86 9.32
C ARG A 247 12.26 7.27 9.31
N ARG A 248 12.41 5.97 9.62
CA ARG A 248 13.70 5.27 9.59
C ARG A 248 14.22 5.10 8.16
N ILE A 249 13.34 4.77 7.21
CA ILE A 249 13.68 4.69 5.78
C ILE A 249 14.16 6.07 5.31
N LEU A 250 13.36 7.12 5.53
CA LEU A 250 13.71 8.50 5.15
C LEU A 250 15.01 8.97 5.81
N PHE A 251 15.21 8.66 7.10
CA PHE A 251 16.43 9.00 7.82
C PHE A 251 17.68 8.41 7.15
N SER A 252 17.63 7.14 6.76
CA SER A 252 18.75 6.46 6.09
C SER A 252 18.91 6.85 4.63
N SER A 253 17.85 7.36 4.01
CA SER A 253 17.84 7.84 2.63
C SER A 253 18.43 9.24 2.45
N GLY A 254 18.68 10.00 3.52
CA GLY A 254 19.22 11.37 3.42
C GLY A 254 18.12 12.44 3.41
N LYS A 255 18.55 13.71 3.51
CA LYS A 255 17.64 14.82 3.85
C LYS A 255 16.84 15.33 2.64
N GLY A 256 15.60 15.71 2.89
CA GLY A 256 14.79 16.56 1.99
C GLY A 256 13.92 15.84 0.96
N ARG A 257 13.92 14.49 0.94
CA ARG A 257 13.14 13.71 -0.03
C ARG A 257 11.72 13.43 0.46
N ARG A 258 10.76 13.46 -0.46
CA ARG A 258 9.37 13.05 -0.25
C ARG A 258 9.28 11.53 -0.29
N PHE A 259 8.50 10.94 0.60
CA PHE A 259 8.24 9.51 0.53
C PHE A 259 7.32 9.21 -0.66
N LEU A 260 7.71 8.24 -1.48
CA LEU A 260 6.92 7.74 -2.60
C LEU A 260 6.74 6.24 -2.40
N ASP A 261 5.51 5.78 -2.38
CA ASP A 261 5.20 4.37 -2.29
C ASP A 261 4.06 3.99 -3.22
N LYS A 262 4.01 2.69 -3.54
CA LYS A 262 2.92 2.08 -4.27
C LYS A 262 2.45 0.85 -3.51
N ASN A 263 1.15 0.72 -3.30
CA ASN A 263 0.57 -0.46 -2.70
C ASN A 263 -0.82 -0.77 -3.30
N VAL A 264 -1.02 -1.97 -3.84
CA VAL A 264 -2.29 -2.36 -4.48
C VAL A 264 -3.38 -2.84 -3.51
N PHE A 265 -3.08 -2.86 -2.22
CA PHE A 265 -3.99 -3.21 -1.15
C PHE A 265 -4.29 -2.02 -0.22
N PHE A 266 -3.96 -0.81 -0.67
CA PHE A 266 -4.03 0.37 0.18
C PHE A 266 -5.46 0.88 0.42
N SER A 267 -6.42 0.60 -0.47
CA SER A 267 -7.76 1.21 -0.42
C SER A 267 -8.39 1.14 0.97
N PRO A 268 -8.50 -0.03 1.66
CA PRO A 268 -9.14 -0.11 2.99
C PRO A 268 -8.35 0.50 4.15
N ARG A 269 -7.26 1.21 3.86
CA ARG A 269 -6.36 1.84 4.84
C ARG A 269 -6.34 3.37 4.64
N ILE A 270 -6.87 3.89 3.53
CA ILE A 270 -6.69 5.28 3.12
C ILE A 270 -7.28 6.26 4.14
N LYS A 271 -8.44 6.01 4.77
CA LYS A 271 -8.98 6.96 5.76
C LYS A 271 -8.05 7.09 6.95
N THR A 272 -7.50 5.97 7.41
CA THR A 272 -6.53 5.92 8.50
C THR A 272 -5.21 6.60 8.14
N MET A 273 -4.73 6.37 6.92
CA MET A 273 -3.54 7.03 6.36
C MET A 273 -3.74 8.54 6.23
N ALA A 274 -4.87 8.98 5.70
CA ALA A 274 -5.20 10.40 5.49
C ALA A 274 -5.32 11.17 6.81
N ALA A 275 -5.75 10.49 7.88
CA ALA A 275 -5.78 11.04 9.24
C ALA A 275 -4.38 11.16 9.86
N ARG A 276 -3.48 10.19 9.61
CA ARG A 276 -2.10 10.23 10.12
C ARG A 276 -1.22 11.21 9.34
N PHE A 277 -1.38 11.29 8.03
CA PHE A 277 -0.62 12.14 7.12
C PHE A 277 -1.58 13.12 6.42
N PRO A 278 -1.94 14.22 7.10
CA PRO A 278 -2.93 15.18 6.59
C PRO A 278 -2.46 15.95 5.35
N ASP A 279 -1.18 15.90 5.04
CA ASP A 279 -0.53 16.50 3.87
C ASP A 279 -0.20 15.47 2.77
N ALA A 280 -0.64 14.21 2.92
CA ALA A 280 -0.43 13.17 1.92
C ALA A 280 -1.29 13.38 0.66
N THR A 281 -0.71 13.02 -0.49
CA THR A 281 -1.42 12.86 -1.76
C THR A 281 -1.60 11.37 -2.06
N PHE A 282 -2.83 10.97 -2.33
CA PHE A 282 -3.22 9.62 -2.74
C PHE A 282 -3.50 9.61 -4.23
N VAL A 283 -2.75 8.81 -4.98
CA VAL A 283 -2.88 8.67 -6.43
C VAL A 283 -3.56 7.34 -6.71
N TYR A 284 -4.84 7.39 -7.07
CA TYR A 284 -5.64 6.22 -7.40
C TYR A 284 -5.57 5.94 -8.90
N LEU A 285 -5.08 4.75 -9.29
CA LEU A 285 -5.21 4.29 -10.66
C LEU A 285 -6.47 3.45 -10.81
N VAL A 286 -7.32 3.85 -11.73
CA VAL A 286 -8.56 3.14 -12.06
C VAL A 286 -8.41 2.42 -13.39
N ARG A 287 -8.87 1.17 -13.45
CA ARG A 287 -8.95 0.34 -14.65
C ARG A 287 -10.37 -0.19 -14.81
N HIS A 288 -10.73 -0.61 -16.02
CA HIS A 288 -12.00 -1.26 -16.29
C HIS A 288 -12.32 -2.34 -15.25
N PRO A 289 -13.50 -2.32 -14.59
CA PRO A 289 -13.82 -3.24 -13.51
C PRO A 289 -13.72 -4.73 -13.88
N TYR A 290 -14.10 -5.11 -15.11
CA TYR A 290 -13.99 -6.51 -15.55
C TYR A 290 -12.54 -7.01 -15.57
N ASP A 291 -11.66 -6.25 -16.21
CA ASP A 291 -10.23 -6.55 -16.26
C ASP A 291 -9.59 -6.57 -14.86
N GLY A 292 -9.87 -5.53 -14.08
CA GLY A 292 -9.31 -5.35 -12.74
C GLY A 292 -9.71 -6.49 -11.80
N LEU A 293 -10.99 -6.88 -11.82
CA LEU A 293 -11.52 -7.96 -11.00
C LEU A 293 -11.00 -9.33 -11.46
N GLY A 294 -11.02 -9.63 -12.75
CA GLY A 294 -10.49 -10.88 -13.30
C GLY A 294 -9.01 -11.08 -12.96
N SER A 295 -8.22 -10.02 -13.10
CA SER A 295 -6.78 -10.05 -12.76
C SER A 295 -6.53 -10.23 -11.26
N PHE A 296 -7.31 -9.55 -10.41
CA PHE A 296 -7.29 -9.71 -8.95
C PHE A 296 -7.56 -11.17 -8.55
N LEU A 297 -8.63 -11.77 -9.07
CA LEU A 297 -9.00 -13.16 -8.81
C LEU A 297 -7.92 -14.13 -9.29
N SER A 298 -7.38 -13.92 -10.49
CA SER A 298 -6.29 -14.73 -11.02
C SER A 298 -5.05 -14.73 -10.15
N MET A 299 -4.68 -13.59 -9.57
CA MET A 299 -3.50 -13.48 -8.71
C MET A 299 -3.64 -14.32 -7.44
N PHE A 300 -4.78 -14.20 -6.74
CA PHE A 300 -5.02 -14.96 -5.51
C PHE A 300 -5.17 -16.45 -5.80
N TYR A 301 -5.90 -16.79 -6.85
CA TYR A 301 -6.13 -18.18 -7.21
C TYR A 301 -4.82 -18.89 -7.62
N ALA A 302 -3.90 -18.19 -8.28
CA ALA A 302 -2.57 -18.71 -8.58
C ALA A 302 -1.79 -19.09 -7.29
N ALA A 303 -1.89 -18.27 -6.24
CA ALA A 303 -1.32 -18.61 -4.93
C ALA A 303 -2.03 -19.81 -4.30
N TRP A 304 -3.36 -19.86 -4.35
CA TRP A 304 -4.15 -20.96 -3.76
C TRP A 304 -3.83 -22.32 -4.37
N LYS A 305 -3.55 -22.41 -5.68
CA LYS A 305 -3.16 -23.69 -6.32
C LYS A 305 -1.95 -24.36 -5.68
N THR A 306 -1.07 -23.60 -5.03
CA THR A 306 0.13 -24.15 -4.39
C THR A 306 -0.17 -24.94 -3.12
N HIS A 307 -1.11 -24.46 -2.29
CA HIS A 307 -1.40 -25.02 -0.95
C HIS A 307 -2.82 -25.57 -0.77
N SER A 308 -3.74 -25.19 -1.66
CA SER A 308 -5.16 -25.56 -1.65
C SER A 308 -5.66 -25.85 -3.08
N PRO A 309 -5.05 -26.82 -3.81
CA PRO A 309 -5.39 -27.12 -5.21
C PRO A 309 -6.83 -27.63 -5.41
N ASP A 310 -7.50 -28.10 -4.35
CA ASP A 310 -8.85 -28.65 -4.42
C ASP A 310 -9.95 -27.59 -4.53
N ILE A 311 -9.62 -26.33 -4.21
CA ILE A 311 -10.56 -25.19 -4.32
C ILE A 311 -10.75 -24.86 -5.79
N GLN A 312 -11.97 -25.02 -6.30
CA GLN A 312 -12.33 -24.69 -7.68
C GLN A 312 -12.45 -23.18 -7.90
N LYS A 313 -12.33 -22.70 -9.13
CA LYS A 313 -12.39 -21.26 -9.45
C LYS A 313 -13.77 -20.65 -9.20
N ASP A 314 -14.84 -21.43 -9.30
CA ASP A 314 -16.23 -21.03 -9.08
C ASP A 314 -16.73 -21.33 -7.65
N SER A 315 -15.81 -21.69 -6.74
CA SER A 315 -16.15 -22.07 -5.37
C SER A 315 -16.71 -20.90 -4.54
N PRO A 316 -17.37 -21.18 -3.41
CA PRO A 316 -17.81 -20.14 -2.47
C PRO A 316 -16.67 -19.22 -2.01
N GLU A 317 -15.45 -19.74 -1.83
CA GLU A 317 -14.27 -18.98 -1.43
C GLU A 317 -13.84 -18.00 -2.53
N ALA A 318 -13.84 -18.43 -3.79
CA ALA A 318 -13.53 -17.57 -4.92
C ALA A 318 -14.61 -16.49 -5.13
N LYS A 319 -15.89 -16.82 -4.96
CA LYS A 319 -16.98 -15.85 -4.98
C LYS A 319 -16.90 -14.84 -3.82
N ALA A 320 -16.49 -15.29 -2.63
CA ALA A 320 -16.22 -14.39 -1.51
C ALA A 320 -15.05 -13.44 -1.80
N LEU A 321 -14.00 -13.93 -2.45
CA LEU A 321 -12.89 -13.11 -2.91
C LEU A 321 -13.36 -12.10 -3.99
N ALA A 322 -14.24 -12.50 -4.90
CA ALA A 322 -14.79 -11.61 -5.92
C ALA A 322 -15.58 -10.46 -5.29
N ARG A 323 -16.48 -10.76 -4.35
CA ARG A 323 -17.18 -9.73 -3.55
C ARG A 323 -16.21 -8.77 -2.90
N PHE A 324 -15.18 -9.30 -2.26
CA PHE A 324 -14.12 -8.50 -1.65
C PHE A 324 -13.40 -7.58 -2.65
N GLY A 325 -13.11 -8.05 -3.86
CA GLY A 325 -12.51 -7.24 -4.93
C GLY A 325 -13.44 -6.14 -5.46
N MET A 326 -14.75 -6.42 -5.57
CA MET A 326 -15.77 -5.43 -5.92
C MET A 326 -15.90 -4.36 -4.83
N ASP A 327 -15.88 -4.76 -3.55
CA ASP A 327 -15.93 -3.83 -2.42
C ASP A 327 -14.72 -2.88 -2.41
N TYR A 328 -13.54 -3.31 -2.89
CA TYR A 328 -12.38 -2.43 -3.06
C TYR A 328 -12.63 -1.32 -4.09
N LEU A 329 -13.30 -1.64 -5.20
CA LEU A 329 -13.65 -0.66 -6.24
C LEU A 329 -14.65 0.36 -5.72
N ARG A 330 -15.73 -0.11 -5.08
CA ARG A 330 -16.72 0.78 -4.44
C ARG A 330 -16.07 1.66 -3.38
N TYR A 331 -15.23 1.09 -2.52
CA TYR A 331 -14.58 1.86 -1.46
C TYR A 331 -13.61 2.92 -2.00
N ALA A 332 -12.89 2.66 -3.11
CA ALA A 332 -12.07 3.68 -3.75
C ALA A 332 -12.88 4.88 -4.26
N LEU A 333 -14.07 4.63 -4.82
CA LEU A 333 -15.00 5.67 -5.22
C LEU A 333 -15.56 6.45 -4.02
N GLU A 334 -15.87 5.78 -2.92
CA GLU A 334 -16.26 6.43 -1.66
C GLU A 334 -15.15 7.36 -1.15
N LEU A 335 -13.90 6.89 -1.15
CA LEU A 335 -12.73 7.69 -0.74
C LEU A 335 -12.55 8.92 -1.62
N GLN A 336 -12.74 8.80 -2.93
CA GLN A 336 -12.70 9.93 -3.86
C GLN A 336 -13.76 10.99 -3.51
N ARG A 337 -14.95 10.58 -3.09
CA ARG A 337 -16.04 11.49 -2.70
C ARG A 337 -15.78 12.17 -1.36
N GLU A 338 -15.09 11.51 -0.44
CA GLU A 338 -14.81 12.02 0.90
C GLU A 338 -13.54 12.89 0.99
N LEU A 339 -12.50 12.57 0.21
CA LEU A 339 -11.21 13.25 0.28
C LEU A 339 -11.15 14.47 -0.64
N PRO A 340 -10.42 15.54 -0.24
CA PRO A 340 -10.21 16.71 -1.08
C PRO A 340 -9.55 16.36 -2.43
N ALA A 341 -10.00 17.00 -3.51
CA ALA A 341 -9.53 16.72 -4.88
C ALA A 341 -8.04 17.00 -5.11
N ASP A 342 -7.44 17.90 -4.32
CA ASP A 342 -5.99 18.17 -4.31
C ASP A 342 -5.20 17.06 -3.61
N ARG A 343 -5.86 16.22 -2.80
CA ARG A 343 -5.25 15.10 -2.07
C ARG A 343 -5.61 13.73 -2.65
N PHE A 344 -6.63 13.63 -3.49
CA PHE A 344 -7.03 12.38 -4.14
C PHE A 344 -7.02 12.55 -5.66
N VAL A 345 -5.95 12.07 -6.30
CA VAL A 345 -5.73 12.19 -7.74
C VAL A 345 -6.13 10.87 -8.41
N VAL A 346 -7.07 10.92 -9.34
CA VAL A 346 -7.46 9.77 -10.16
C VAL A 346 -6.70 9.81 -11.48
N ILE A 347 -6.14 8.67 -11.88
CA ILE A 347 -5.48 8.45 -13.18
C ILE A 347 -6.13 7.21 -13.81
N ARG A 348 -6.60 7.31 -15.05
CA ARG A 348 -7.09 6.12 -15.77
C ARG A 348 -5.93 5.32 -16.31
N TYR A 349 -6.02 3.99 -16.22
CA TYR A 349 -5.03 3.07 -16.77
C TYR A 349 -4.80 3.32 -18.27
N ASP A 350 -5.87 3.51 -19.05
CA ASP A 350 -5.79 3.71 -20.50
C ASP A 350 -5.06 5.01 -20.86
N GLU A 351 -5.25 6.08 -20.07
CA GLU A 351 -4.55 7.36 -20.22
C GLU A 351 -3.05 7.20 -19.92
N LEU A 352 -2.73 6.51 -18.82
CA LEU A 352 -1.34 6.24 -18.42
C LEU A 352 -0.59 5.43 -19.48
N VAL A 353 -1.24 4.44 -20.10
CA VAL A 353 -0.61 3.61 -21.13
C VAL A 353 -0.48 4.38 -22.45
N ALA A 354 -1.48 5.18 -22.82
CA ALA A 354 -1.47 5.95 -24.07
C ALA A 354 -0.43 7.08 -24.06
N ASP A 355 -0.30 7.81 -22.95
CA ASP A 355 0.70 8.87 -22.78
C ASP A 355 1.30 8.86 -21.35
N PRO A 356 2.27 7.96 -21.08
CA PRO A 356 2.89 7.87 -19.77
C PRO A 356 3.67 9.15 -19.40
N LYS A 357 4.26 9.83 -20.39
CA LYS A 357 5.02 11.06 -20.17
C LYS A 357 4.08 12.19 -19.76
N GLY A 358 3.04 12.47 -20.56
CA GLY A 358 2.06 13.51 -20.26
C GLY A 358 1.34 13.26 -18.93
N THR A 359 1.06 11.99 -18.60
CA THR A 359 0.47 11.62 -17.30
C THR A 359 1.39 11.98 -16.12
N VAL A 360 2.69 11.71 -16.24
CA VAL A 360 3.67 12.09 -15.20
C VAL A 360 3.82 13.61 -15.12
N GLU A 361 3.87 14.31 -16.25
CA GLU A 361 3.95 15.78 -16.28
C GLU A 361 2.73 16.42 -15.58
N ALA A 362 1.52 15.98 -15.91
CA ALA A 362 0.29 16.45 -15.26
C ALA A 362 0.25 16.12 -13.76
N LEU A 363 0.79 14.96 -13.35
CA LEU A 363 0.88 14.62 -11.93
C LEU A 363 1.87 15.53 -11.19
N TYR A 364 3.02 15.88 -11.78
CA TYR A 364 3.97 16.82 -11.19
C TYR A 364 3.35 18.20 -10.98
N GLU A 365 2.59 18.69 -11.97
CA GLU A 365 1.83 19.94 -11.84
C GLU A 365 0.86 19.89 -10.66
N ARG A 366 0.09 18.81 -10.52
CA ARG A 366 -0.83 18.62 -9.38
C ARG A 366 -0.12 18.52 -8.04
N LEU A 367 1.06 17.89 -8.01
CA LEU A 367 1.89 17.78 -6.80
C LEU A 367 2.56 19.12 -6.44
N GLY A 368 2.52 20.11 -7.33
CA GLY A 368 3.22 21.39 -7.18
C GLY A 368 4.74 21.25 -7.24
N GLU A 369 5.25 20.25 -7.97
CA GLU A 369 6.67 19.91 -8.00
C GLU A 369 7.31 20.34 -9.35
N PRO A 370 8.45 21.07 -9.33
CA PRO A 370 9.04 21.63 -10.55
C PRO A 370 9.87 20.58 -11.32
N MET A 371 9.45 20.06 -12.46
CA MET A 371 10.22 19.02 -13.15
C MET A 371 11.64 19.48 -13.56
N ASP A 372 12.68 18.78 -13.10
CA ASP A 372 14.07 19.14 -13.39
C ASP A 372 14.53 18.50 -14.70
N ALA A 373 15.53 19.12 -15.35
CA ALA A 373 15.99 18.70 -16.66
C ALA A 373 16.55 17.28 -16.67
N ALA A 374 17.22 16.85 -15.60
CA ALA A 374 17.83 15.53 -15.51
C ALA A 374 16.76 14.42 -15.42
N PHE A 375 15.71 14.65 -14.64
CA PHE A 375 14.56 13.76 -14.56
C PHE A 375 13.74 13.77 -15.85
N ALA A 376 13.50 14.95 -16.45
CA ALA A 376 12.79 15.05 -17.72
C ALA A 376 13.47 14.22 -18.82
N GLU A 377 14.81 14.24 -18.91
CA GLU A 377 15.57 13.41 -19.85
C GLU A 377 15.39 11.91 -19.57
N LYS A 378 15.50 11.48 -18.30
CA LYS A 378 15.26 10.09 -17.90
C LYS A 378 13.83 9.63 -18.23
N LEU A 379 12.85 10.50 -18.02
CA LEU A 379 11.44 10.23 -18.30
C LEU A 379 11.21 10.02 -19.80
N VAL A 380 11.77 10.88 -20.65
CA VAL A 380 11.72 10.73 -22.11
C VAL A 380 12.37 9.42 -22.56
N ALA A 381 13.55 9.09 -22.01
CA ALA A 381 14.25 7.86 -22.34
C ALA A 381 13.48 6.60 -21.91
N ALA A 382 12.86 6.61 -20.73
CA ALA A 382 12.09 5.49 -20.20
C ALA A 382 10.80 5.24 -20.99
N THR A 383 10.07 6.31 -21.33
CA THR A 383 8.77 6.22 -22.02
C THR A 383 8.92 5.90 -23.51
N SER A 384 10.03 6.27 -24.14
CA SER A 384 10.31 5.92 -25.54
C SER A 384 10.52 4.41 -25.76
N LYS A 385 11.07 3.70 -24.77
CA LYS A 385 11.29 2.24 -24.82
C LYS A 385 10.02 1.41 -24.63
N GLN A 386 8.97 2.02 -24.07
CA GLN A 386 7.84 1.28 -23.52
C GLN A 386 6.69 1.05 -24.51
N ARG A 387 6.73 1.70 -25.69
CA ARG A 387 5.72 1.55 -26.76
C ARG A 387 5.62 0.13 -27.35
N GLU A 388 6.52 -0.78 -26.98
CA GLU A 388 6.62 -2.12 -27.58
C GLU A 388 5.94 -3.24 -26.77
N HIS A 389 5.41 -2.98 -25.57
CA HIS A 389 4.91 -4.04 -24.69
C HIS A 389 3.42 -3.88 -24.30
N SER A 390 2.53 -4.66 -24.92
CA SER A 390 1.15 -4.85 -24.42
C SER A 390 0.99 -6.26 -23.85
N SER A 391 0.69 -6.38 -22.56
CA SER A 391 0.36 -7.69 -21.97
C SER A 391 -1.06 -8.11 -22.38
N LYS A 392 -1.17 -9.13 -23.24
CA LYS A 392 -2.44 -9.74 -23.66
C LYS A 392 -2.84 -10.87 -22.72
N HIS A 393 -3.20 -10.56 -21.48
CA HIS A 393 -3.90 -11.52 -20.64
C HIS A 393 -5.39 -11.19 -20.67
N GLU A 394 -6.13 -11.96 -21.46
CA GLU A 394 -7.59 -12.02 -21.33
C GLU A 394 -7.91 -12.84 -20.08
N TYR A 395 -8.51 -12.18 -19.09
CA TYR A 395 -9.08 -12.84 -17.92
C TYR A 395 -10.57 -12.96 -18.14
N SER A 396 -11.10 -14.17 -18.03
CA SER A 396 -12.54 -14.42 -18.12
C SER A 396 -13.13 -14.47 -16.72
N LEU A 397 -14.12 -13.61 -16.45
CA LEU A 397 -14.86 -13.58 -15.18
C LEU A 397 -15.68 -14.87 -15.01
N GLU A 398 -16.09 -15.48 -16.13
CA GLU A 398 -16.89 -16.70 -16.19
C GLU A 398 -16.18 -17.89 -15.55
N GLU A 399 -14.84 -17.95 -15.63
CA GLU A 399 -14.06 -18.98 -14.95
C GLU A 399 -14.28 -18.98 -13.42
N TYR A 400 -14.64 -17.82 -12.85
CA TYR A 400 -14.92 -17.65 -11.43
C TYR A 400 -16.42 -17.74 -11.10
N GLY A 401 -17.25 -18.14 -12.08
CA GLY A 401 -18.69 -18.22 -11.94
C GLY A 401 -19.35 -16.85 -11.75
N LEU A 402 -18.79 -15.82 -12.40
CA LEU A 402 -19.31 -14.45 -12.44
C LEU A 402 -19.69 -14.10 -13.88
N THR A 403 -20.74 -13.31 -14.03
CA THR A 403 -21.10 -12.69 -15.31
C THR A 403 -20.81 -11.19 -15.30
N GLU A 404 -20.51 -10.62 -16.48
CA GLU A 404 -20.36 -9.17 -16.64
C GLU A 404 -21.60 -8.40 -16.15
N ALA A 405 -22.79 -8.92 -16.43
CA ALA A 405 -24.06 -8.33 -15.99
C ALA A 405 -24.19 -8.25 -14.45
N GLU A 406 -23.77 -9.29 -13.72
CA GLU A 406 -23.74 -9.28 -12.26
C GLU A 406 -22.73 -8.26 -11.73
N VAL A 407 -21.52 -8.22 -12.32
CA VAL A 407 -20.47 -7.27 -11.91
C VAL A 407 -20.90 -5.83 -12.19
N TYR A 408 -21.51 -5.56 -13.34
CA TYR A 408 -22.05 -4.24 -13.67
C TYR A 408 -23.19 -3.83 -12.72
N ALA A 409 -24.08 -4.75 -12.36
CA ALA A 409 -25.16 -4.47 -11.41
C ALA A 409 -24.62 -4.06 -10.03
N GLU A 410 -23.57 -4.74 -9.54
CA GLU A 410 -22.92 -4.49 -8.24
C GLU A 410 -22.02 -3.24 -8.22
N LEU A 411 -21.52 -2.80 -9.38
CA LEU A 411 -20.55 -1.71 -9.52
C LEU A 411 -21.05 -0.57 -10.41
N ARG A 412 -22.37 -0.46 -10.64
CA ARG A 412 -22.94 0.53 -11.56
C ARG A 412 -22.43 1.95 -11.29
N ASP A 413 -22.33 2.33 -10.02
CA ASP A 413 -21.84 3.64 -9.61
C ASP A 413 -20.36 3.88 -9.97
N VAL A 414 -19.53 2.84 -9.93
CA VAL A 414 -18.14 2.87 -10.39
C VAL A 414 -18.08 3.01 -11.92
N PHE A 415 -18.91 2.27 -12.66
CA PHE A 415 -19.00 2.40 -14.11
C PHE A 415 -19.39 3.82 -14.51
N ASP A 416 -20.45 4.35 -13.91
CA ASP A 416 -20.97 5.69 -14.20
C ASP A 416 -19.97 6.78 -13.81
N ALA A 417 -19.35 6.67 -12.63
CA ALA A 417 -18.41 7.68 -12.13
C ALA A 417 -17.15 7.83 -12.99
N TYR A 418 -16.71 6.74 -13.61
CA TYR A 418 -15.52 6.73 -14.46
C TYR A 418 -15.86 6.58 -15.96
N GLY A 419 -17.13 6.58 -16.36
CA GLY A 419 -17.55 6.47 -17.75
C GLY A 419 -17.13 5.16 -18.44
N PHE A 420 -17.07 4.05 -17.70
CA PHE A 420 -16.83 2.72 -18.28
C PHE A 420 -18.10 2.22 -18.98
N GLN A 421 -17.91 1.48 -20.07
CA GLN A 421 -19.02 0.84 -20.79
C GLN A 421 -19.20 -0.59 -20.27
N PRO A 422 -20.45 -1.05 -20.02
CA PRO A 422 -20.73 -2.41 -19.57
C PRO A 422 -20.41 -3.48 -20.61
#